data_AF-A0A535DED7-F1
#
_entry.id   AF-A0A535DED7-F1
#
_cell.length_a   1.000
_cell.length_b   1.000
_cell.length_c   1.000
_cell.angle_alpha   90.00
_cell.angle_beta   90.00
_cell.angle_gamma   90.00
#
_symmetry.space_group_name_H-M   'P 1'
#
loop_
_entity.id
_entity.type
_entity.pdbx_description
1 polymer ?
#
loop_
_entity_poly.entity_id
_entity_poly.type
_entity_poly.pdbx_seq_one_letter_code
_entity_poly.pdbx_strand_id
1 'polypeptide(L)'
;MSLFRGLAWGIVIGALQIAAGHVAFEYKDVSFQGNPALATAVPVVLLPLAIAWGWTWVSDRWAGRSGPRLLLYTLGLLVASALAFPLDYALYAPDGMTNTLVLVDRALLGVEFVTPVVAFAAILYWAFASQRVRASFGTLAIGYVGGLFLALVLPTLTMGAVAGTAAGHSWQKPRARGAISFLAVLVLLVGVFELRMTSLTSLIRP
;
A
#
# COMPACT_ATOMS: atom_id res chain seq x y z
N MET A 1 0.66 -8.63 19.97
CA MET A 1 1.39 -7.42 19.50
C MET A 1 1.38 -7.25 17.97
N SER A 2 1.68 -8.28 17.16
CA SER A 2 1.72 -8.12 15.69
C SER A 2 0.39 -7.66 15.07
N LEU A 3 -0.75 -8.24 15.50
CA LEU A 3 -2.08 -7.82 15.08
C LEU A 3 -2.34 -6.33 15.35
N PHE A 4 -2.12 -5.88 16.59
CA PHE A 4 -2.31 -4.48 16.99
C PHE A 4 -1.42 -3.51 16.20
N ARG A 5 -0.19 -3.89 15.86
CA ARG A 5 0.67 -3.08 14.99
C ARG A 5 0.13 -3.01 13.56
N GLY A 6 -0.39 -4.12 13.04
CA GLY A 6 -1.06 -4.14 11.74
C GLY A 6 -2.26 -3.20 11.73
N LEU A 7 -3.13 -3.33 12.74
CA LEU A 7 -4.29 -2.45 12.94
C LEU A 7 -3.88 -0.99 13.05
N ALA A 8 -2.88 -0.66 13.86
CA ALA A 8 -2.42 0.71 14.04
C ALA A 8 -1.95 1.33 12.71
N TRP A 9 -1.16 0.61 11.92
CA TRP A 9 -0.75 1.08 10.59
C TRP A 9 -1.93 1.22 9.64
N GLY A 10 -2.86 0.26 9.62
CA GLY A 10 -4.05 0.35 8.78
C GLY A 10 -4.95 1.52 9.15
N ILE A 11 -5.12 1.79 10.45
CA ILE A 11 -5.88 2.96 10.95
C ILE A 11 -5.19 4.25 10.52
N VAL A 12 -3.86 4.36 10.66
CA VAL A 12 -3.11 5.55 10.22
C VAL A 12 -3.28 5.77 8.72
N ILE A 13 -3.16 4.71 7.91
CA ILE A 13 -3.35 4.79 6.45
C ILE A 13 -4.77 5.24 6.12
N GLY A 14 -5.78 4.60 6.72
CA GLY A 14 -7.18 4.94 6.49
C GLY A 14 -7.54 6.35 6.91
N ALA A 15 -7.08 6.79 8.09
CA ALA A 15 -7.29 8.15 8.57
C ALA A 15 -6.63 9.19 7.66
N LEU A 16 -5.41 8.93 7.20
CA LEU A 16 -4.72 9.82 6.25
C LEU A 16 -5.40 9.83 4.87
N GLN A 17 -5.93 8.70 4.41
CA GLN A 17 -6.69 8.61 3.15
C GLN A 17 -7.94 9.50 3.21
N ILE A 18 -8.73 9.37 4.28
CA ILE A 18 -9.95 10.17 4.48
C ILE A 18 -9.59 11.65 4.64
N ALA A 19 -8.58 11.95 5.48
CA ALA A 19 -8.12 13.31 5.68
C ALA A 19 -7.64 13.96 4.36
N ALA A 20 -6.89 13.22 3.54
CA ALA A 20 -6.43 13.67 2.23
C ALA A 20 -7.57 13.93 1.24
N GLY A 21 -8.70 13.23 1.38
CA GLY A 21 -9.90 13.43 0.57
C GLY A 21 -10.74 14.65 1.00
N HIS A 22 -10.77 14.94 2.30
CA HIS A 22 -11.82 15.80 2.87
C HIS A 22 -11.32 16.98 3.72
N VAL A 23 -10.06 17.03 4.13
CA VAL A 23 -9.55 18.17 4.92
C VAL A 23 -9.39 19.39 4.03
N ALA A 24 -10.08 20.46 4.39
CA ALA A 24 -9.83 21.79 3.88
C ALA A 24 -9.11 22.62 4.93
N PHE A 25 -8.05 23.32 4.51
CA PHE A 25 -7.30 24.24 5.36
C PHE A 25 -7.07 25.53 4.59
N GLU A 26 -7.49 26.65 5.18
CA GLU A 26 -7.25 27.98 4.64
C GLU A 26 -6.30 28.73 5.57
N TYR A 27 -5.17 29.19 5.03
CA TYR A 27 -4.23 30.03 5.77
C TYR A 27 -3.64 31.11 4.87
N LYS A 28 -4.00 32.36 5.17
CA LYS A 28 -3.65 33.54 4.35
C LYS A 28 -4.05 33.30 2.88
N ASP A 29 -3.11 33.46 1.96
CA ASP A 29 -3.32 33.31 0.52
C ASP A 29 -3.21 31.84 0.03
N VAL A 30 -3.08 30.88 0.94
CA VAL A 30 -2.95 29.46 0.62
C VAL A 30 -4.20 28.71 1.09
N SER A 31 -5.00 28.24 0.13
CA SER A 31 -6.09 27.29 0.35
C SER A 31 -5.65 25.88 -0.04
N PHE A 32 -5.72 24.95 0.89
CA PHE A 32 -5.60 23.53 0.63
C PHE A 32 -6.99 22.90 0.70
N GLN A 33 -7.38 22.22 -0.36
CA GLN A 33 -8.61 21.42 -0.37
C GLN A 33 -8.24 19.95 -0.57
N GLY A 34 -8.88 19.09 0.21
CA GLY A 34 -8.81 17.65 0.03
C GLY A 34 -9.17 17.27 -1.41
N ASN A 35 -8.51 16.24 -1.93
CA ASN A 35 -8.66 15.83 -3.32
C ASN A 35 -8.66 14.30 -3.42
N PRO A 36 -9.57 13.69 -4.21
CA PRO A 36 -9.60 12.24 -4.43
C PRO A 36 -8.25 11.67 -4.93
N ALA A 37 -7.48 12.45 -5.68
CA ALA A 37 -6.14 12.04 -6.12
C ALA A 37 -5.17 11.86 -4.94
N LEU A 38 -5.21 12.76 -3.96
CA LEU A 38 -4.39 12.67 -2.77
C LEU A 38 -4.87 11.53 -1.87
N ALA A 39 -6.20 11.39 -1.70
CA ALA A 39 -6.80 10.28 -0.98
C ALA A 39 -6.35 8.92 -1.54
N THR A 40 -6.26 8.78 -2.86
CA THR A 40 -5.80 7.56 -3.53
C THR A 40 -4.28 7.36 -3.39
N ALA A 41 -3.49 8.43 -3.42
CA ALA A 41 -2.04 8.34 -3.29
C ALA A 41 -1.59 7.82 -1.92
N VAL A 42 -2.33 8.12 -0.85
CA VAL A 42 -2.01 7.68 0.52
C VAL A 42 -1.86 6.16 0.63
N PRO A 43 -2.88 5.32 0.34
CA PRO A 43 -2.73 3.87 0.44
C PRO A 43 -1.76 3.31 -0.61
N VAL A 44 -1.65 3.93 -1.80
CA VAL A 44 -0.68 3.50 -2.82
C VAL A 44 0.76 3.57 -2.32
N VAL A 45 1.10 4.62 -1.57
CA VAL A 45 2.46 4.81 -1.06
C VAL A 45 2.64 4.13 0.30
N LEU A 46 1.69 4.28 1.23
CA LEU A 46 1.89 3.85 2.61
C LEU A 46 1.64 2.36 2.83
N LEU A 47 0.73 1.73 2.08
CA LEU A 47 0.43 0.30 2.26
C LEU A 47 1.64 -0.59 1.95
N PRO A 48 2.38 -0.41 0.83
CA PRO A 48 3.58 -1.19 0.56
C PRO A 48 4.68 -0.98 1.61
N LEU A 49 4.83 0.26 2.09
CA LEU A 49 5.80 0.60 3.13
C LEU A 49 5.45 -0.05 4.46
N ALA A 50 4.17 -0.03 4.85
CA ALA A 50 3.68 -0.69 6.05
C ALA A 50 3.93 -2.20 5.96
N ILE A 51 3.61 -2.84 4.82
CA ILE A 51 3.91 -4.26 4.60
C ILE A 51 5.41 -4.52 4.70
N ALA A 52 6.24 -3.79 3.95
CA ALA A 52 7.68 -4.00 3.91
C ALA A 52 8.32 -3.84 5.30
N TRP A 53 7.99 -2.75 5.99
CA TRP A 53 8.49 -2.44 7.32
C TRP A 53 7.99 -3.42 8.38
N GLY A 54 6.68 -3.68 8.38
CA GLY A 54 6.01 -4.57 9.30
C GLY A 54 6.54 -6.00 9.19
N TRP A 55 6.69 -6.51 7.97
CA TRP A 55 7.20 -7.85 7.75
C TRP A 55 8.68 -7.98 8.12
N THR A 56 9.49 -6.97 7.78
CA THR A 56 10.88 -6.91 8.23
C THR A 56 10.96 -6.96 9.76
N TRP A 57 10.16 -6.15 10.46
CA TRP A 57 10.13 -6.13 11.92
C TRP A 57 9.69 -7.46 12.54
N VAL A 58 8.62 -8.09 11.99
CA VAL A 58 8.13 -9.38 12.51
C VAL A 58 9.19 -10.46 12.31
N SER A 59 9.83 -10.48 11.13
CA SER A 59 10.82 -11.48 10.78
C SER A 59 12.11 -11.34 11.59
N ASP A 60 12.60 -10.11 11.79
CA ASP A 60 13.77 -9.85 12.65
C ASP A 60 13.57 -10.31 14.08
N ARG A 61 12.38 -10.02 14.64
CA ARG A 61 12.11 -10.29 16.04
C ARG A 61 11.91 -11.77 16.34
N TRP A 62 11.55 -12.57 15.33
CA TRP A 62 11.13 -13.97 15.52
C TRP A 62 11.79 -14.95 14.56
N ALA A 63 13.04 -14.67 14.17
CA ALA A 63 13.85 -15.42 13.21
C ALA A 63 13.44 -16.90 13.01
N GLY A 64 12.89 -17.22 11.84
CA GLY A 64 12.48 -18.58 11.46
C GLY A 64 11.11 -19.06 11.98
N ARG A 65 10.44 -18.34 12.89
CA ARG A 65 9.09 -18.65 13.43
C ARG A 65 8.10 -17.47 13.26
N SER A 66 8.29 -16.68 12.20
CA SER A 66 7.51 -15.47 11.94
C SER A 66 6.15 -15.71 11.27
N GLY A 67 5.91 -16.89 10.70
CA GLY A 67 4.71 -17.20 9.89
C GLY A 67 3.38 -16.75 10.50
N PRO A 68 2.95 -17.29 11.66
CA PRO A 68 1.69 -16.91 12.30
C PRO A 68 1.62 -15.41 12.65
N ARG A 69 2.76 -14.79 12.95
CA ARG A 69 2.83 -13.38 13.36
C ARG A 69 2.79 -12.44 12.15
N LEU A 70 3.33 -12.85 11.01
CA LEU A 70 3.20 -12.15 9.74
C LEU A 70 1.74 -12.17 9.32
N LEU A 71 1.07 -13.33 9.40
CA LEU A 71 -0.36 -13.45 9.13
C LEU A 71 -1.17 -12.49 10.02
N LEU A 72 -0.95 -12.51 11.34
CA LEU A 72 -1.65 -11.63 12.27
C LEU A 72 -1.40 -10.14 11.99
N TYR A 73 -0.17 -9.75 11.68
CA TYR A 73 0.14 -8.37 11.27
C TYR A 73 -0.64 -7.99 10.02
N THR A 74 -0.60 -8.84 9.00
CA THR A 74 -1.26 -8.62 7.71
C THR A 74 -2.77 -8.57 7.84
N LEU A 75 -3.38 -9.43 8.66
CA LEU A 75 -4.83 -9.39 8.93
C LEU A 75 -5.24 -8.07 9.57
N GLY A 76 -4.48 -7.61 10.58
CA GLY A 76 -4.75 -6.31 11.21
C GLY A 76 -4.63 -5.15 10.21
N LEU A 77 -3.58 -5.17 9.39
CA LEU A 77 -3.37 -4.16 8.35
C LEU A 77 -4.50 -4.17 7.32
N LEU A 78 -4.88 -5.35 6.83
CA LEU A 78 -5.93 -5.53 5.83
C LEU A 78 -7.27 -5.06 6.34
N VAL A 79 -7.69 -5.52 7.52
CA VAL A 79 -8.99 -5.14 8.10
C VAL A 79 -9.07 -3.63 8.29
N ALA A 80 -8.05 -3.02 8.92
CA ALA A 80 -8.10 -1.58 9.21
C ALA A 80 -7.99 -0.70 7.97
N SER A 81 -7.15 -1.07 6.99
CA SER A 81 -7.03 -0.29 5.75
C SER A 81 -8.23 -0.47 4.81
N ALA A 82 -8.80 -1.67 4.71
CA ALA A 82 -10.01 -1.91 3.92
C ALA A 82 -11.24 -1.19 4.49
N LEU A 83 -11.35 -1.10 5.82
CA LEU A 83 -12.44 -0.38 6.49
C LEU A 83 -12.44 1.13 6.21
N ALA A 84 -11.34 1.70 5.72
CA ALA A 84 -11.30 3.12 5.36
C ALA A 84 -12.32 3.47 4.27
N PHE A 85 -12.57 2.57 3.32
CA PHE A 85 -13.47 2.78 2.18
C PHE A 85 -14.95 2.92 2.59
N PRO A 86 -15.55 1.97 3.34
CA PRO A 86 -16.91 2.14 3.81
C PRO A 86 -17.03 3.24 4.87
N LEU A 87 -15.96 3.51 5.65
CA LEU A 87 -15.97 4.57 6.65
C LEU A 87 -15.96 5.97 6.01
N ASP A 88 -15.17 6.16 4.95
CA ASP A 88 -15.17 7.37 4.12
C ASP A 88 -16.57 7.68 3.59
N TYR A 89 -17.23 6.68 2.98
CA TYR A 89 -18.60 6.81 2.50
C TYR A 89 -19.60 7.08 3.63
N ALA A 90 -19.46 6.43 4.79
CA ALA A 90 -20.35 6.63 5.92
C ALA A 90 -20.26 8.04 6.51
N LEU A 91 -19.06 8.65 6.47
CA LEU A 91 -18.81 10.00 7.00
C LEU A 91 -19.14 11.10 5.98
N TYR A 92 -18.91 10.84 4.70
CA TYR A 92 -19.00 11.82 3.62
C TYR A 92 -19.93 11.37 2.48
N ALA A 93 -21.08 10.76 2.84
CA ALA A 93 -22.07 10.32 1.87
C ALA A 93 -22.52 11.50 0.98
N PRO A 94 -22.49 11.38 -0.37
CA PRO A 94 -22.82 12.49 -1.28
C PRO A 94 -24.22 13.07 -1.05
N ASP A 95 -25.17 12.22 -0.69
CA ASP A 95 -26.58 12.60 -0.52
C ASP A 95 -26.92 12.84 0.97
N GLY A 96 -25.93 12.88 1.86
CA GLY A 96 -26.10 13.01 3.31
C GLY A 96 -26.76 11.80 4.00
N MET A 97 -27.13 10.77 3.23
CA MET A 97 -27.77 9.56 3.70
C MET A 97 -26.92 8.33 3.36
N THR A 98 -26.62 7.53 4.38
CA THR A 98 -25.83 6.31 4.21
C THR A 98 -26.70 5.15 3.75
N ASN A 99 -26.37 4.55 2.60
CA ASN A 99 -27.05 3.36 2.07
C ASN A 99 -26.28 2.09 2.42
N THR A 100 -26.96 1.09 3.00
CA THR A 100 -26.36 -0.19 3.40
C THR A 100 -25.75 -0.98 2.23
N LEU A 101 -26.39 -1.00 1.06
CA LEU A 101 -25.84 -1.69 -0.12
C LEU A 101 -24.56 -1.02 -0.59
N VAL A 102 -24.55 0.31 -0.66
CA VAL A 102 -23.35 1.06 -1.04
C VAL A 102 -22.23 0.89 0.00
N LEU A 103 -22.55 0.83 1.29
CA LEU A 103 -21.61 0.51 2.36
C LEU A 103 -20.94 -0.86 2.14
N VAL A 104 -21.71 -1.88 1.79
CA VAL A 104 -21.19 -3.22 1.49
C VAL A 104 -20.29 -3.19 0.25
N ASP A 105 -20.73 -2.52 -0.82
CA ASP A 105 -19.93 -2.38 -2.04
C ASP A 105 -18.59 -1.67 -1.73
N ARG A 106 -18.60 -0.62 -0.91
CA ARG A 106 -17.38 0.08 -0.49
C ARG A 106 -16.47 -0.79 0.37
N ALA A 107 -17.03 -1.64 1.23
CA ALA A 107 -16.26 -2.60 2.01
C ALA A 107 -15.57 -3.63 1.09
N LEU A 108 -16.30 -4.16 0.10
CA LEU A 108 -15.76 -5.09 -0.89
C LEU A 108 -14.64 -4.44 -1.71
N LEU A 109 -14.83 -3.19 -2.17
CA LEU A 109 -13.80 -2.43 -2.88
C LEU A 109 -12.53 -2.28 -2.05
N GLY A 110 -12.64 -2.00 -0.75
CA GLY A 110 -11.48 -1.93 0.14
C GLY A 110 -10.73 -3.27 0.23
N VAL A 111 -11.46 -4.39 0.32
CA VAL A 111 -10.87 -5.73 0.34
C VAL A 111 -10.21 -6.07 -1.01
N GLU A 112 -10.88 -5.79 -2.12
CA GLU A 112 -10.36 -6.00 -3.48
C GLU A 112 -9.12 -5.16 -3.76
N PHE A 113 -9.01 -3.97 -3.18
CA PHE A 113 -7.84 -3.11 -3.31
C PHE A 113 -6.63 -3.68 -2.55
N VAL A 114 -6.82 -4.09 -1.29
CA VAL A 114 -5.71 -4.47 -0.39
C VAL A 114 -5.25 -5.92 -0.61
N THR A 115 -6.17 -6.83 -0.94
CA THR A 115 -5.87 -8.28 -1.01
C THR A 115 -4.83 -8.64 -2.08
N PRO A 116 -4.91 -8.14 -3.32
CA PRO A 116 -3.91 -8.43 -4.35
C PRO A 116 -2.51 -7.93 -3.96
N VAL A 117 -2.43 -6.75 -3.33
CA VAL A 117 -1.17 -6.15 -2.84
C VAL A 117 -0.50 -7.11 -1.85
N VAL A 118 -1.27 -7.57 -0.86
CA VAL A 118 -0.80 -8.48 0.18
C VAL A 118 -0.41 -9.84 -0.40
N ALA A 119 -1.25 -10.41 -1.27
CA ALA A 119 -1.01 -11.72 -1.87
C ALA A 119 0.28 -11.73 -2.69
N PHE A 120 0.48 -10.72 -3.55
CA PHE A 120 1.66 -10.64 -4.38
C PHE A 120 2.93 -10.35 -3.57
N ALA A 121 2.83 -9.50 -2.54
CA ALA A 121 3.91 -9.30 -1.58
C ALA A 121 4.31 -10.61 -0.89
N ALA A 122 3.34 -11.43 -0.50
CA ALA A 122 3.57 -12.70 0.18
C ALA A 122 4.33 -13.68 -0.71
N ILE A 123 3.92 -13.81 -1.98
CA ILE A 123 4.56 -14.68 -2.97
C ILE A 123 6.04 -14.32 -3.10
N LEU A 124 6.35 -13.04 -3.31
CA LEU A 124 7.72 -12.59 -3.51
C LEU A 124 8.56 -12.69 -2.25
N TYR A 125 8.01 -12.25 -1.10
CA TYR A 125 8.67 -12.41 0.18
C TYR A 125 9.04 -13.88 0.42
N TRP A 126 8.14 -14.83 0.13
CA TRP A 126 8.42 -16.26 0.28
C TRP A 126 9.51 -16.74 -0.67
N ALA A 127 9.55 -16.27 -1.92
CA ALA A 127 10.59 -16.61 -2.88
C ALA A 127 11.99 -16.21 -2.37
N PHE A 128 12.11 -15.05 -1.72
CA PHE A 128 13.35 -14.62 -1.06
C PHE A 128 13.58 -15.36 0.26
N ALA A 129 12.58 -15.47 1.13
CA ALA A 129 12.73 -16.09 2.45
C ALA A 129 13.14 -17.58 2.35
N SER A 130 12.65 -18.29 1.33
CA SER A 130 13.00 -19.69 1.03
C SER A 130 14.35 -19.87 0.33
N GLN A 131 15.11 -18.78 0.10
CA GLN A 131 16.38 -18.80 -0.63
C GLN A 131 16.29 -19.32 -2.09
N ARG A 132 15.08 -19.47 -2.64
CA ARG A 132 14.87 -19.79 -4.06
C ARG A 132 15.36 -18.66 -4.96
N VAL A 133 15.28 -17.41 -4.47
CA VAL A 133 15.82 -16.22 -5.12
C VAL A 133 16.87 -15.59 -4.22
N ARG A 134 18.09 -15.39 -4.75
CA ARG A 134 19.16 -14.68 -4.04
C ARG A 134 18.96 -13.16 -4.11
N ALA A 135 19.19 -12.50 -3.00
CA ALA A 135 19.18 -11.05 -2.87
C ALA A 135 20.45 -10.45 -3.51
N SER A 136 20.41 -10.21 -4.81
CA SER A 136 21.43 -9.49 -5.57
C SER A 136 20.90 -8.14 -6.02
N PHE A 137 21.80 -7.26 -6.49
CA PHE A 137 21.39 -6.01 -7.14
C PHE A 137 20.56 -6.28 -8.40
N GLY A 138 20.88 -7.34 -9.15
CA GLY A 138 20.12 -7.73 -10.33
C GLY A 138 18.68 -8.16 -10.02
N THR A 139 18.45 -8.92 -8.96
CA THR A 139 17.08 -9.31 -8.56
C THR A 139 16.28 -8.13 -8.00
N LEU A 140 16.94 -7.17 -7.34
CA LEU A 140 16.35 -5.87 -7.01
C LEU A 140 15.95 -5.11 -8.28
N ALA A 141 16.90 -4.92 -9.20
CA ALA A 141 16.69 -4.17 -10.42
C ALA A 141 15.54 -4.77 -11.25
N ILE A 142 15.50 -6.10 -11.42
CA ILE A 142 14.41 -6.77 -12.14
C ILE A 142 13.07 -6.62 -11.40
N GLY A 143 13.05 -6.77 -10.07
CA GLY A 143 11.83 -6.60 -9.28
C GLY A 143 11.27 -5.17 -9.35
N TYR A 144 12.15 -4.17 -9.30
CA TYR A 144 11.78 -2.75 -9.33
C TYR A 144 11.48 -2.24 -10.74
N VAL A 145 12.28 -2.59 -11.75
CA VAL A 145 12.07 -2.21 -13.15
C VAL A 145 10.86 -2.95 -13.73
N GLY A 146 10.74 -4.25 -13.44
CA GLY A 146 9.55 -5.03 -13.78
C GLY A 146 8.30 -4.52 -13.07
N GLY A 147 8.43 -4.15 -11.79
CA GLY A 147 7.37 -3.47 -11.04
C GLY A 147 6.97 -2.14 -11.68
N LEU A 148 7.94 -1.32 -12.11
CA LEU A 148 7.67 -0.04 -12.78
C LEU A 148 6.87 -0.24 -14.08
N PHE A 149 7.20 -1.26 -14.86
CA PHE A 149 6.47 -1.61 -16.09
C PHE A 149 5.06 -2.14 -15.78
N LEU A 150 4.93 -2.99 -14.76
CA LEU A 150 3.64 -3.47 -14.26
C LEU A 150 2.79 -2.35 -13.66
N ALA A 151 3.38 -1.25 -13.17
CA ALA A 151 2.66 -0.13 -12.57
C ALA A 151 1.67 0.50 -13.54
N LEU A 152 1.99 0.48 -14.83
CA LEU A 152 1.19 1.05 -15.92
C LEU A 152 -0.07 0.24 -16.21
N VAL A 153 -0.12 -1.04 -15.82
CA VAL A 153 -1.19 -1.98 -16.20
C VAL A 153 -1.92 -2.52 -14.97
N LEU A 154 -1.18 -2.82 -13.90
CA LEU A 154 -1.65 -3.51 -12.68
C LEU A 154 -1.01 -2.87 -11.43
N PRO A 155 -1.54 -1.72 -10.96
CA PRO A 155 -0.93 -0.93 -9.90
C PRO A 155 -0.91 -1.65 -8.55
N THR A 156 -1.94 -2.42 -8.20
CA THR A 156 -1.99 -3.20 -6.95
C THR A 156 -0.95 -4.33 -6.92
N LEU A 157 -0.66 -4.95 -8.07
CA LEU A 157 0.40 -5.95 -8.16
C LEU A 157 1.77 -5.31 -8.00
N THR A 158 1.97 -4.11 -8.54
CA THR A 158 3.21 -3.37 -8.39
C THR A 158 3.48 -2.98 -6.95
N MET A 159 2.46 -2.48 -6.25
CA MET A 159 2.50 -2.23 -4.82
C MET A 159 2.94 -3.48 -4.04
N GLY A 160 2.34 -4.63 -4.34
CA GLY A 160 2.72 -5.90 -3.74
C GLY A 160 4.15 -6.32 -4.11
N ALA A 161 4.56 -6.07 -5.36
CA ALA A 161 5.87 -6.40 -5.88
C ALA A 161 6.98 -5.66 -5.14
N VAL A 162 6.80 -4.35 -4.99
CA VAL A 162 7.68 -3.47 -4.25
C VAL A 162 7.75 -3.90 -2.77
N ALA A 163 6.60 -4.12 -2.13
CA ALA A 163 6.56 -4.50 -0.72
C ALA A 163 7.23 -5.85 -0.43
N GLY A 164 6.89 -6.88 -1.21
CA GLY A 164 7.41 -8.24 -1.04
C GLY A 164 8.89 -8.34 -1.37
N THR A 165 9.33 -7.67 -2.43
CA THR A 165 10.76 -7.60 -2.79
C THR A 165 11.54 -6.86 -1.71
N ALA A 166 11.03 -5.71 -1.23
CA ALA A 166 11.70 -4.95 -0.18
C ALA A 166 11.84 -5.75 1.13
N ALA A 167 10.77 -6.41 1.58
CA ALA A 167 10.78 -7.26 2.78
C ALA A 167 11.68 -8.51 2.62
N GLY A 168 11.66 -9.13 1.44
CA GLY A 168 12.47 -10.32 1.16
C GLY A 168 13.97 -9.99 1.11
N HIS A 169 14.32 -8.86 0.52
CA HIS A 169 15.71 -8.41 0.42
C HIS A 169 16.23 -7.89 1.76
N SER A 170 15.42 -7.17 2.54
CA SER A 170 15.78 -6.71 3.89
C SER A 170 16.03 -7.86 4.87
N TRP A 171 15.37 -9.01 4.64
CA TRP A 171 15.59 -10.25 5.36
C TRP A 171 16.96 -10.87 5.05
N GLN A 172 17.31 -10.99 3.77
CA GLN A 172 18.61 -11.56 3.37
C GLN A 172 19.80 -10.58 3.58
N LYS A 173 19.56 -9.27 3.46
CA LYS A 173 20.58 -8.21 3.56
C LYS A 173 20.12 -7.05 4.46
N PRO A 174 20.22 -7.19 5.79
CA PRO A 174 19.76 -6.18 6.75
C PRO A 174 20.41 -4.79 6.60
N ARG A 175 21.65 -4.73 6.11
CA ARG A 175 22.40 -3.47 5.92
C ARG A 175 21.87 -2.59 4.78
N ALA A 176 21.07 -3.12 3.85
CA ALA A 176 20.58 -2.40 2.68
C ALA A 176 19.19 -1.76 2.86
N ARG A 177 18.59 -1.87 4.06
CA ARG A 177 17.19 -1.49 4.34
C ARG A 177 16.82 -0.06 3.95
N GLY A 178 17.67 0.91 4.29
CA GLY A 178 17.38 2.32 4.00
C GLY A 178 17.30 2.61 2.50
N ALA A 179 18.25 2.07 1.72
CA ALA A 179 18.29 2.26 0.26
C ALA A 179 17.08 1.62 -0.44
N ILE A 180 16.64 0.46 0.05
CA ILE A 180 15.50 -0.28 -0.53
C ILE A 180 14.17 0.42 -0.22
N SER A 181 14.00 0.94 1.00
CA SER A 181 12.82 1.75 1.34
C SER A 181 12.77 3.05 0.53
N PHE A 182 13.91 3.71 0.32
CA PHE A 182 13.99 4.91 -0.52
C PHE A 182 13.64 4.62 -1.99
N LEU A 183 14.14 3.51 -2.53
CA LEU A 183 13.82 3.06 -3.89
C LEU A 183 12.34 2.67 -4.05
N ALA A 184 11.76 2.03 -3.03
CA ALA A 184 10.33 1.72 -2.97
C ALA A 184 9.47 2.99 -3.02
N VAL A 185 9.82 4.01 -2.23
CA VAL A 185 9.13 5.30 -2.26
C VAL A 185 9.23 5.95 -3.64
N LEU A 186 10.42 5.97 -4.25
CA LEU A 186 10.61 6.53 -5.60
C LEU A 186 9.76 5.82 -6.66
N VAL A 187 9.74 4.50 -6.66
CA VAL A 187 8.94 3.72 -7.62
C VAL A 187 7.44 3.90 -7.42
N LEU A 188 6.98 3.99 -6.17
CA LEU A 188 5.58 4.24 -5.87
C LEU A 188 5.15 5.67 -6.25
N LEU A 189 6.04 6.65 -6.06
CA LEU A 189 5.81 8.02 -6.52
C LEU A 189 5.67 8.08 -8.05
N VAL A 190 6.52 7.38 -8.80
CA VAL A 190 6.41 7.31 -10.27
C VAL A 190 5.09 6.68 -10.70
N GLY A 191 4.66 5.60 -10.04
CA GLY A 191 3.35 4.96 -10.33
C GLY A 191 2.15 5.87 -10.10
N VAL A 192 2.18 6.71 -9.05
CA VAL A 192 1.12 7.70 -8.76
C VAL A 192 1.04 8.79 -9.82
N PHE A 193 2.18 9.23 -10.37
CA PHE A 193 2.21 10.24 -11.44
C PHE A 193 1.71 9.69 -12.79
N GLU A 194 2.03 8.43 -13.13
CA GLU A 194 1.66 7.81 -14.41
C GLU A 194 0.16 7.43 -14.50
N LEU A 195 -0.44 6.94 -13.42
CA LEU A 195 -1.90 6.68 -13.33
C LEU A 195 -2.72 7.97 -13.58
N ARG A 196 -2.15 9.13 -13.27
CA ARG A 196 -2.77 10.43 -13.51
C ARG A 196 -2.62 10.90 -14.96
N MET A 197 -1.47 10.66 -15.60
CA MET A 197 -1.28 11.04 -17.01
C MET A 197 -2.16 10.22 -17.96
N THR A 198 -2.40 8.94 -17.65
CA THR A 198 -3.32 8.08 -18.43
C THR A 198 -4.80 8.47 -18.27
N SER A 199 -5.23 8.88 -17.08
CA SER A 199 -6.61 9.38 -16.85
C SER A 199 -6.85 10.79 -17.43
N LEU A 200 -5.83 11.65 -17.46
CA LEU A 200 -5.90 12.96 -18.13
C LEU A 200 -5.96 12.83 -19.65
N THR A 201 -5.28 11.85 -20.24
CA THR A 201 -5.30 11.63 -21.69
C THR A 201 -6.59 10.99 -22.19
N SER A 202 -7.32 10.23 -21.35
CA SER A 202 -8.66 9.72 -21.69
C SER A 202 -9.77 10.78 -21.67
N LEU A 203 -9.55 11.93 -21.02
CA LEU A 203 -10.48 13.08 -21.02
C LEU A 203 -10.22 14.07 -22.17
N ILE A 204 -9.12 13.89 -22.92
CA ILE A 204 -8.68 14.80 -23.99
C ILE A 204 -8.87 14.18 -25.40
N ARG A 205 -9.29 12.91 -25.50
CA ARG A 205 -9.71 12.35 -26.80
C ARG A 205 -11.21 12.56 -26.99
N PRO A 206 -11.63 13.34 -28.01
CA PRO A 206 -13.04 13.54 -28.36
C PRO A 206 -13.70 12.25 -28.86
#